data_AF-A0AAW2TM53-F1
#
_entry.id   AF-A0AAW2TM53-F1
#
_cell.length_a   1.000
_cell.length_b   1.000
_cell.length_c   1.000
_cell.angle_alpha   90.00
_cell.angle_beta   90.00
_cell.angle_gamma   90.00
#
_symmetry.space_group_name_H-M   'P 1'
#
loop_
_entity.id
_entity.type
_entity.pdbx_description
1 polymer ?
#
loop_
_entity_poly.entity_id
_entity_poly.type
_entity_poly.pdbx_seq_one_letter_code
_entity_poly.pdbx_strand_id
1 'polypeptide(L)'
;MDIYERQTKGLVETINDVVPNAVNRRCARHIYANFRGQFAGAALKKYFWQAARSYYAAGFNFALHKIKGLKPAAYDWLLKIPAEMWSRHAFDERLKNDHVTNNISESFNHWVRDLRSKPVLTLVDGLRTKLMCRLQKRKLKGLKMSGDLVPNVVKELNKIKKESRKVSSFSSWGT
;
A
#
# COMPACT_ATOMS: atom_id res chain seq x y z
N MET A 1 16.90 2.86 -7.18
CA MET A 1 15.78 2.23 -7.95
C MET A 1 14.95 1.44 -6.95
N ASP A 2 13.64 1.69 -6.90
CA ASP A 2 12.73 0.97 -6.00
C ASP A 2 12.20 -0.27 -6.71
N ILE A 3 12.44 -1.46 -6.14
CA ILE A 3 11.90 -2.72 -6.65
C ILE A 3 10.83 -3.22 -5.66
N TYR A 4 9.61 -3.37 -6.17
CA TYR A 4 8.40 -3.68 -5.39
C TYR A 4 7.98 -5.12 -5.70
N GLU A 5 8.49 -6.10 -4.94
CA GLU A 5 8.42 -7.50 -5.40
C GLU A 5 7.90 -8.52 -4.38
N ARG A 6 7.36 -9.61 -4.93
CA ARG A 6 6.96 -10.81 -4.20
C ARG A 6 8.20 -11.67 -4.03
N GLN A 7 8.63 -11.88 -2.79
CA GLN A 7 9.85 -12.66 -2.49
C GLN A 7 9.72 -14.09 -3.04
N THR A 8 10.35 -14.36 -4.19
CA THR A 8 10.72 -15.71 -4.62
C THR A 8 12.16 -15.95 -4.19
N LYS A 9 12.47 -17.14 -3.66
CA LYS A 9 13.83 -17.49 -3.23
C LYS A 9 14.82 -17.26 -4.39
N GLY A 10 15.91 -16.53 -4.15
CA GLY A 10 16.98 -16.23 -5.12
C GLY A 10 16.95 -14.83 -5.74
N LEU A 11 15.80 -14.15 -5.72
CA LEU A 11 15.64 -12.87 -6.43
C LEU A 11 16.27 -11.70 -5.67
N VAL A 12 16.24 -11.73 -4.34
CA VAL A 12 16.88 -10.69 -3.51
C VAL A 12 18.39 -10.75 -3.65
N GLU A 13 18.97 -11.96 -3.61
CA GLU A 13 20.39 -12.16 -3.85
C GLU A 13 20.80 -11.60 -5.22
N THR A 14 20.05 -11.95 -6.27
CA THR A 14 20.34 -11.46 -7.64
C THR A 14 20.23 -9.94 -7.76
N ILE A 15 19.24 -9.32 -7.10
CA ILE A 15 19.07 -7.85 -7.11
C ILE A 15 20.27 -7.18 -6.43
N ASN A 16 20.73 -7.73 -5.31
CA ASN A 16 21.88 -7.17 -4.59
C ASN A 16 23.17 -7.29 -5.42
N ASP A 17 23.32 -8.38 -6.20
CA ASP A 17 24.48 -8.60 -7.06
C ASP A 17 24.49 -7.64 -8.28
N VAL A 18 23.33 -7.44 -8.92
CA VAL A 18 23.23 -6.64 -10.15
C VAL A 18 23.06 -5.14 -9.85
N VAL A 19 22.37 -4.80 -8.76
CA VAL A 19 22.04 -3.41 -8.39
C VAL A 19 22.21 -3.23 -6.87
N PRO A 20 23.45 -3.24 -6.34
CA PRO A 20 23.72 -3.22 -4.90
C PRO A 20 23.19 -1.97 -4.17
N ASN A 21 22.98 -0.88 -4.91
CA ASN A 21 22.42 0.37 -4.38
C ASN A 21 20.88 0.42 -4.41
N ALA A 22 20.20 -0.69 -4.78
CA ALA A 22 18.74 -0.75 -4.78
C ALA A 22 18.19 -0.97 -3.37
N VAL A 23 17.22 -0.15 -2.99
CA VAL A 23 16.50 -0.32 -1.72
C VAL A 23 15.37 -1.32 -1.93
N ASN A 24 15.46 -2.46 -1.24
CA ASN A 24 14.49 -3.54 -1.36
C ASN A 24 13.27 -3.31 -0.46
N ARG A 25 12.13 -2.96 -1.07
CA ARG A 25 10.86 -2.74 -0.36
C ARG A 25 9.96 -3.96 -0.43
N ARG A 26 9.35 -4.29 0.70
CA ARG A 26 8.34 -5.35 0.81
C ARG A 26 6.96 -4.73 0.86
N CYS A 27 6.08 -5.24 0.00
CA CYS A 27 4.68 -4.84 -0.02
C CYS A 27 4.01 -5.16 1.34
N ALA A 28 3.53 -4.12 2.04
CA ALA A 28 2.87 -4.29 3.34
C ALA A 28 1.60 -5.17 3.25
N ARG A 29 0.97 -5.25 2.06
CA ARG A 29 -0.17 -6.18 1.83
C ARG A 29 0.28 -7.65 1.90
N HIS A 30 1.44 -8.00 1.36
CA HIS A 30 1.98 -9.36 1.45
C HIS A 30 2.41 -9.70 2.87
N ILE A 31 3.07 -8.77 3.56
CA ILE A 31 3.41 -8.93 4.97
C ILE A 31 2.14 -9.14 5.79
N TYR A 32 1.10 -8.33 5.55
CA TYR A 32 -0.19 -8.48 6.22
C TYR A 32 -0.86 -9.82 5.92
N ALA A 33 -0.77 -10.34 4.69
CA ALA A 33 -1.34 -11.64 4.35
C ALA A 33 -0.70 -12.77 5.17
N ASN A 34 0.64 -12.76 5.27
CA ASN A 34 1.39 -13.72 6.10
C ASN A 34 1.08 -13.52 7.59
N PHE A 35 1.06 -12.27 8.05
CA PHE A 35 0.75 -11.90 9.43
C PHE A 35 -0.67 -12.35 9.82
N ARG A 36 -1.67 -12.08 8.98
CA ARG A 36 -3.07 -12.49 9.20
C ARG A 36 -3.22 -14.01 9.26
N GLY A 37 -2.42 -14.75 8.49
CA GLY A 37 -2.42 -16.21 8.52
C GLY A 37 -2.03 -16.78 9.89
N GLN A 38 -1.16 -16.10 10.65
CA GLN A 38 -0.74 -16.53 11.99
C GLN A 38 -1.48 -15.78 13.12
N PHE A 39 -1.90 -14.55 12.87
CA PHE A 39 -2.43 -13.61 13.85
C PHE A 39 -3.69 -12.92 13.29
N ALA A 40 -4.83 -13.59 13.40
CA ALA A 40 -6.11 -13.02 13.02
C ALA A 40 -6.64 -12.05 14.09
N GLY A 41 -7.25 -10.93 13.66
CA GLY A 41 -7.93 -10.00 14.56
C GLY A 41 -8.14 -8.62 13.95
N ALA A 42 -9.32 -8.04 14.16
CA ALA A 42 -9.66 -6.72 13.62
C ALA A 42 -8.78 -5.60 14.23
N ALA A 43 -8.50 -5.69 15.53
CA ALA A 43 -7.60 -4.76 16.22
C ALA A 43 -6.16 -4.89 15.71
N LEU A 44 -5.64 -6.11 15.57
CA LEU A 44 -4.31 -6.37 15.01
C LEU A 44 -4.19 -5.85 13.57
N LYS A 45 -5.21 -6.05 12.74
CA LYS A 45 -5.30 -5.45 11.40
C LYS A 45 -5.19 -3.93 11.46
N LYS A 46 -5.98 -3.29 12.32
CA LYS A 46 -5.98 -1.83 12.47
C LYS A 46 -4.58 -1.31 12.82
N TYR A 47 -3.96 -1.88 13.85
CA TYR A 47 -2.64 -1.43 14.30
C TYR A 47 -1.52 -1.80 13.32
N PHE A 48 -1.60 -2.94 12.63
CA PHE A 48 -0.65 -3.27 11.57
C PHE A 48 -0.65 -2.21 10.47
N TRP A 49 -1.84 -1.82 9.97
CA TRP A 49 -1.94 -0.80 8.92
C TRP A 49 -1.57 0.59 9.42
N GLN A 50 -1.81 0.89 10.71
CA GLN A 50 -1.33 2.10 11.35
C GLN A 50 0.20 2.14 11.37
N ALA A 51 0.86 1.05 11.76
CA ALA A 51 2.32 0.94 11.74
C ALA A 51 2.89 1.06 10.31
N ALA A 52 2.33 0.32 9.36
CA ALA A 52 2.80 0.36 7.97
C ALA A 52 2.71 1.77 7.34
N ARG A 53 1.66 2.54 7.67
CA ARG A 53 1.39 3.88 7.11
C ARG A 53 1.87 5.03 7.99
N SER A 54 2.54 4.76 9.10
CA SER A 54 3.00 5.80 10.02
C SER A 54 3.99 6.74 9.33
N TYR A 55 3.85 8.06 9.56
CA TYR A 55 4.74 9.07 9.00
C TYR A 55 6.01 9.29 9.83
N TYR A 56 5.98 8.95 11.11
CA TYR A 56 7.06 9.17 12.07
C TYR A 56 7.23 7.98 13.01
N ALA A 57 8.44 7.81 13.55
CA ALA A 57 8.81 6.67 14.39
C ALA A 57 7.92 6.51 15.63
N ALA A 58 7.52 7.61 16.29
CA ALA A 58 6.64 7.52 17.45
C ALA A 58 5.26 6.89 17.14
N GLY A 59 4.68 7.19 15.97
CA GLY A 59 3.40 6.61 15.53
C GLY A 59 3.52 5.13 15.20
N PHE A 60 4.66 4.74 14.62
CA PHE A 60 5.00 3.35 14.37
C PHE A 60 5.16 2.57 15.67
N ASN A 61 5.96 3.08 16.60
CA ASN A 61 6.19 2.46 17.91
C ASN A 61 4.89 2.35 18.70
N PHE A 62 4.07 3.39 18.72
CA PHE A 62 2.74 3.35 19.35
C PHE A 62 1.90 2.18 18.82
N ALA A 63 1.81 2.04 17.50
CA ALA A 63 1.05 0.97 16.88
C ALA A 63 1.62 -0.43 17.21
N LEU A 64 2.95 -0.59 17.20
CA LEU A 64 3.60 -1.83 17.62
C LEU A 64 3.37 -2.16 19.10
N HIS A 65 3.42 -1.17 20.00
CA HIS A 65 3.11 -1.38 21.41
C HIS A 65 1.66 -1.81 21.64
N LYS A 66 0.71 -1.28 20.86
CA LYS A 66 -0.68 -1.76 20.89
C LYS A 66 -0.80 -3.20 20.40
N ILE A 67 -0.02 -3.61 19.39
CA ILE A 67 0.06 -5.01 18.97
C ILE A 67 0.67 -5.88 20.08
N LYS A 68 1.73 -5.42 20.73
CA LYS A 68 2.38 -6.13 21.85
C LYS A 68 1.41 -6.38 23.01
N GLY A 69 0.61 -5.38 23.37
CA GLY A 69 -0.41 -5.51 24.42
C GLY A 69 -1.55 -6.47 24.05
N LEU A 70 -1.86 -6.64 22.77
CA LEU A 70 -2.87 -7.59 22.30
C LEU A 70 -2.32 -9.02 22.17
N LYS A 71 -1.13 -9.16 21.57
CA LYS A 71 -0.48 -10.45 21.34
C LYS A 71 1.04 -10.25 21.21
N PRO A 72 1.84 -10.53 22.26
CA PRO A 72 3.29 -10.37 22.24
C PRO A 72 3.98 -11.11 21.08
N ALA A 73 3.57 -12.34 20.80
CA ALA A 73 4.10 -13.13 19.68
C ALA A 73 3.92 -12.45 18.31
N ALA A 74 2.87 -11.65 18.13
CA ALA A 74 2.63 -10.90 16.89
C ALA A 74 3.59 -9.71 16.77
N TYR A 75 3.93 -9.07 17.90
CA TYR A 75 4.95 -8.02 17.96
C TYR A 75 6.34 -8.59 17.65
N ASP A 76 6.72 -9.70 18.27
CA ASP A 76 8.02 -10.36 18.02
C ASP A 76 8.16 -10.81 16.57
N TRP A 77 7.06 -11.26 15.95
CA TRP A 77 7.05 -11.59 14.53
C TRP A 77 7.32 -10.38 13.64
N LEU A 78 6.73 -9.22 13.94
CA LEU A 78 6.92 -8.00 13.17
C LEU A 78 8.33 -7.41 13.33
N LEU A 79 8.94 -7.55 14.51
CA LEU A 79 10.32 -7.11 14.74
C LEU A 79 11.37 -7.85 13.91
N LYS A 80 11.06 -9.07 13.43
CA LYS A 80 11.93 -9.81 12.51
C LYS A 80 12.03 -9.17 11.12
N ILE A 81 11.15 -8.22 10.80
CA ILE A 81 11.14 -7.53 9.52
C ILE A 81 11.62 -6.09 9.74
N PRO A 82 12.78 -5.69 9.18
CA PRO A 82 13.29 -4.32 9.32
C PRO A 82 12.26 -3.29 8.88
N ALA A 83 12.10 -2.21 9.66
CA ALA A 83 11.05 -1.22 9.44
C ALA A 83 11.19 -0.52 8.07
N GLU A 84 12.42 -0.36 7.61
CA GLU A 84 12.81 0.23 6.32
C GLU A 84 12.21 -0.54 5.14
N MET A 85 11.89 -1.82 5.32
CA MET A 85 11.33 -2.64 4.27
C MET A 85 9.82 -2.47 4.10
N TRP A 86 9.07 -1.99 5.10
CA TRP A 86 7.61 -2.06 5.05
C TRP A 86 6.83 -0.94 5.73
N SER A 87 7.49 -0.09 6.51
CA SER A 87 6.86 1.06 7.15
C SER A 87 7.33 2.36 6.52
N ARG A 88 6.37 3.22 6.18
CA ARG A 88 6.63 4.49 5.49
C ARG A 88 7.61 5.40 6.23
N HIS A 89 7.55 5.44 7.56
CA HIS A 89 8.42 6.33 8.35
C HIS A 89 9.92 6.02 8.21
N ALA A 90 10.26 4.77 7.88
CA ALA A 90 11.62 4.27 7.80
C ALA A 90 12.10 4.11 6.35
N PHE A 91 11.30 4.52 5.36
CA PHE A 91 11.70 4.48 3.97
C PHE A 91 12.79 5.52 3.69
N ASP A 92 13.77 5.14 2.86
CA ASP A 92 14.82 6.03 2.37
C ASP A 92 14.21 7.31 1.80
N GLU A 93 14.72 8.45 2.28
CA GLU A 93 14.29 9.79 1.91
C GLU A 93 14.37 10.07 0.41
N ARG A 94 15.37 9.52 -0.27
CA ARG A 94 15.57 9.65 -1.72
C ARG A 94 14.44 9.00 -2.52
N LEU A 95 13.71 8.09 -1.88
CA LEU A 95 12.72 7.22 -2.51
C LEU A 95 11.36 7.33 -1.80
N LYS A 96 11.14 8.33 -0.94
CA LYS A 96 9.89 8.46 -0.18
C LYS A 96 8.69 8.55 -1.12
N ASN A 97 7.82 7.54 -1.05
CA ASN A 97 6.55 7.48 -1.76
C ASN A 97 5.44 7.18 -0.74
N ASP A 98 4.26 7.76 -0.94
CA ASP A 98 3.07 7.46 -0.14
C ASP A 98 2.65 5.98 -0.29
N HIS A 99 3.00 5.30 -1.36
CA HIS A 99 2.58 3.91 -1.57
C HIS A 99 3.38 2.92 -0.71
N VAL A 100 2.69 2.27 0.25
CA VAL A 100 3.19 1.13 1.06
C VAL A 100 2.68 -0.23 0.56
N THR A 101 1.93 -0.23 -0.55
CA THR A 101 1.32 -1.42 -1.15
C THR A 101 1.64 -1.49 -2.64
N ASN A 102 1.88 -2.69 -3.15
CA ASN A 102 2.12 -2.96 -4.57
C ASN A 102 0.85 -2.93 -5.44
N ASN A 103 -0.19 -2.21 -5.00
CA ASN A 103 -1.51 -2.28 -5.61
C ASN A 103 -1.48 -1.86 -7.10
N ILE A 104 -0.61 -0.92 -7.46
CA ILE A 104 -0.47 -0.45 -8.84
C ILE A 104 0.08 -1.57 -9.73
N SER A 105 1.21 -2.17 -9.36
CA SER A 105 1.83 -3.24 -10.13
C SER A 105 0.98 -4.51 -10.15
N GLU A 106 0.35 -4.87 -9.02
CA GLU A 106 -0.61 -5.98 -8.95
C GLU A 106 -1.81 -5.75 -9.90
N SER A 107 -2.38 -4.53 -9.88
CA SER A 107 -3.50 -4.18 -10.75
C SER A 107 -3.11 -4.19 -12.22
N PHE A 108 -1.91 -3.69 -12.54
CA PHE A 108 -1.39 -3.70 -13.90
C PHE A 108 -1.13 -5.13 -14.39
N ASN A 109 -0.42 -5.94 -13.60
CA ASN A 109 -0.12 -7.33 -13.89
C ASN A 109 -1.40 -8.15 -14.11
N HIS A 110 -2.43 -7.91 -13.30
CA HIS A 110 -3.75 -8.51 -13.51
C HIS A 110 -4.40 -8.02 -14.81
N TRP A 111 -4.35 -6.71 -15.10
CA TRP A 111 -4.95 -6.13 -16.30
C TRP A 111 -4.35 -6.64 -17.61
N VAL A 112 -3.05 -6.96 -17.60
CA VAL A 112 -2.29 -7.48 -18.76
C VAL A 112 -2.08 -8.99 -18.73
N ARG A 113 -2.66 -9.70 -17.75
CA ARG A 113 -2.41 -11.14 -17.50
C ARG A 113 -2.56 -12.01 -18.74
N ASP A 114 -3.60 -11.75 -19.54
CA ASP A 114 -3.92 -12.57 -20.72
C ASP A 114 -3.09 -12.18 -21.96
N LEU A 115 -2.27 -11.12 -21.87
CA LEU A 115 -1.41 -10.63 -22.95
C LEU A 115 0.08 -10.94 -22.69
N ARG A 116 0.50 -11.05 -21.44
CA ARG A 116 1.93 -11.12 -21.05
C ARG A 116 2.70 -12.32 -21.62
N SER A 117 2.01 -13.40 -21.99
CA SER A 117 2.62 -14.62 -22.54
C SER A 117 2.51 -14.69 -24.07
N LYS A 118 2.03 -13.64 -24.72
CA LYS A 118 1.83 -13.60 -26.18
C LYS A 118 3.06 -12.99 -26.88
N PRO A 119 3.24 -13.25 -28.19
CA PRO A 119 4.27 -12.61 -28.99
C PRO A 119 4.19 -11.08 -28.90
N VAL A 120 5.34 -10.40 -29.06
CA VAL A 120 5.48 -8.94 -28.88
C VAL A 120 4.42 -8.16 -29.66
N LEU A 121 4.20 -8.53 -30.93
CA LEU A 121 3.21 -7.87 -31.78
C LEU A 121 1.78 -7.96 -31.20
N THR A 122 1.38 -9.15 -30.75
CA THR A 122 0.06 -9.39 -30.15
C THR A 122 -0.07 -8.72 -28.78
N LEU A 123 1.01 -8.62 -28.01
CA LEU A 123 1.05 -7.91 -26.74
C LEU A 123 0.81 -6.41 -26.94
N VAL A 124 1.54 -5.79 -27.88
CA VAL A 124 1.42 -4.36 -28.19
C VAL A 124 0.02 -4.01 -28.69
N ASP A 125 -0.51 -4.76 -29.65
CA ASP A 125 -1.86 -4.50 -30.17
C ASP A 125 -2.95 -4.74 -29.10
N GLY A 126 -2.78 -5.77 -28.27
CA GLY A 126 -3.67 -6.03 -27.14
C GLY A 126 -3.66 -4.89 -26.11
N LEU A 127 -2.49 -4.32 -25.80
CA LEU A 127 -2.36 -3.17 -24.90
C LEU A 127 -3.03 -1.92 -25.48
N ARG A 128 -2.78 -1.64 -26.77
CA ARG A 128 -3.41 -0.54 -27.51
C ARG A 128 -4.93 -0.65 -27.44
N THR A 129 -5.47 -1.82 -27.75
CA THR A 129 -6.92 -2.09 -27.72
C THR A 129 -7.50 -1.91 -26.32
N LYS A 130 -6.88 -2.48 -25.29
CA LYS A 130 -7.33 -2.30 -23.89
C LYS A 130 -7.30 -0.83 -23.45
N LEU A 131 -6.29 -0.06 -23.87
CA LEU A 131 -6.17 1.36 -23.56
C LEU A 131 -7.28 2.16 -24.24
N MET A 132 -7.52 1.94 -25.53
CA MET A 132 -8.60 2.60 -26.28
C MET A 132 -9.97 2.33 -25.64
N CYS A 133 -10.29 1.07 -25.33
CA CYS A 133 -11.54 0.73 -24.65
C CYS A 133 -11.67 1.43 -23.28
N ARG A 134 -10.57 1.55 -22.54
CA ARG A 134 -10.56 2.23 -21.23
C ARG A 134 -10.80 3.73 -21.37
N LEU A 135 -10.16 4.37 -22.34
CA LEU A 135 -10.35 5.80 -22.64
C LEU A 135 -11.79 6.07 -23.09
N GLN A 136 -12.34 5.25 -23.98
CA GLN A 136 -13.72 5.38 -24.43
C GLN A 136 -14.72 5.23 -23.28
N LYS A 137 -14.54 4.22 -22.42
CA LYS A 137 -15.37 4.06 -21.20
C LYS A 137 -15.27 5.28 -20.27
N ARG A 138 -14.09 5.87 -20.12
CA ARG A 138 -13.89 7.09 -19.32
C ARG A 138 -14.58 8.30 -19.94
N LYS A 139 -14.45 8.49 -21.27
CA LYS A 139 -15.13 9.54 -22.02
C LYS A 139 -16.65 9.45 -21.83
N LEU A 140 -17.24 8.27 -22.06
CA LEU A 140 -18.68 8.06 -21.89
C LEU A 140 -19.15 8.29 -20.45
N LYS A 141 -18.33 7.98 -19.44
CA LYS A 141 -18.65 8.31 -18.05
C LYS A 141 -18.59 9.82 -17.80
N GLY A 142 -17.56 10.50 -18.30
CA GLY A 142 -17.42 11.96 -18.17
C GLY A 142 -18.59 12.71 -18.81
N LEU A 143 -19.06 12.26 -19.98
CA LEU A 143 -20.24 12.85 -20.65
C LEU A 143 -21.54 12.69 -19.83
N LYS A 144 -21.63 11.68 -18.98
CA LYS A 144 -22.79 11.45 -18.10
C LYS A 144 -22.64 12.11 -16.73
N MET A 145 -21.48 12.68 -16.43
CA MET A 145 -21.27 13.35 -15.15
C MET A 145 -21.96 14.70 -15.14
N SER A 146 -22.62 15.00 -14.03
CA SER A 146 -23.26 16.28 -13.74
C SER A 146 -22.49 16.95 -12.60
N GLY A 147 -22.23 18.24 -12.74
CA GLY A 147 -21.46 19.04 -11.78
C GLY A 147 -19.95 19.04 -12.04
N ASP A 148 -19.25 19.94 -11.33
CA ASP A 148 -17.85 20.29 -11.64
C ASP A 148 -16.83 19.29 -11.08
N LEU A 149 -17.25 18.39 -10.19
CA LEU A 149 -16.37 17.49 -9.46
C LEU A 149 -16.66 16.01 -9.75
N VAL A 150 -15.59 15.22 -9.81
CA VAL A 150 -15.69 13.76 -9.96
C VAL A 150 -16.37 13.15 -8.73
N PRO A 151 -17.31 12.19 -8.88
CA PRO A 151 -18.06 11.61 -7.76
C PRO A 151 -17.19 11.09 -6.61
N ASN A 152 -16.00 10.55 -6.92
CA ASN A 152 -15.07 10.08 -5.89
C ASN A 152 -14.52 11.22 -5.03
N VAL A 153 -14.25 12.38 -5.61
CA VAL A 153 -13.79 13.58 -4.88
C VAL A 153 -14.92 14.11 -4.01
N VAL A 154 -16.13 14.20 -4.56
CA VAL A 154 -17.33 14.60 -3.80
C VAL A 154 -17.56 13.68 -2.59
N LYS A 155 -17.42 12.37 -2.79
CA LYS A 155 -17.53 11.37 -1.72
C LYS A 155 -16.49 11.56 -0.62
N GLU A 156 -15.23 11.83 -0.98
CA GLU A 156 -14.17 12.05 0.00
C GLU A 156 -14.37 13.38 0.74
N LEU A 157 -14.74 14.46 0.05
CA LEU A 157 -15.07 15.74 0.67
C LEU A 157 -16.22 15.60 1.68
N ASN A 158 -17.27 14.87 1.33
CA ASN A 158 -18.39 14.62 2.25
C ASN A 158 -17.97 13.81 3.49
N LYS A 159 -17.02 12.89 3.35
CA LYS A 159 -16.46 12.14 4.47
C LYS A 159 -15.65 13.07 5.39
N ILE A 160 -14.75 13.88 4.83
CA ILE A 160 -13.96 14.87 5.59
C ILE A 160 -14.88 15.85 6.32
N LYS A 161 -15.92 16.37 5.63
CA LYS A 161 -16.94 17.24 6.23
C LYS A 161 -17.65 16.60 7.42
N LYS A 162 -17.92 15.29 7.37
CA LYS A 162 -18.55 14.55 8.47
C LYS A 162 -17.59 14.33 9.64
N GLU A 163 -16.32 14.06 9.36
CA GLU A 163 -15.28 13.85 10.36
C GLU A 163 -14.91 15.16 11.08
N SER A 164 -14.84 16.29 10.36
CA SER A 164 -14.58 17.62 10.93
C SER A 164 -15.64 18.09 11.93
N ARG A 165 -16.87 17.55 11.87
CA ARG A 165 -17.93 17.87 12.83
C ARG A 165 -17.76 17.19 14.19
N LYS A 166 -16.81 16.25 14.31
CA LYS A 166 -16.49 15.59 15.58
C LYS A 166 -15.38 16.38 16.27
N VAL A 167 -15.75 17.27 17.18
CA VAL A 167 -14.81 17.86 18.15
C VAL A 167 -14.49 16.78 19.17
N SER A 168 -13.28 16.24 19.15
CA SER A 168 -12.73 15.51 20.30
C SER A 168 -11.96 16.52 21.16
N SER A 169 -12.58 16.95 22.26
CA SER A 169 -11.88 17.71 23.31
C SER A 169 -10.81 16.80 23.91
N PHE A 170 -9.54 17.15 23.73
CA PHE A 170 -8.46 16.57 24.50
C PHE A 170 -8.52 17.23 25.90
N SER A 171 -9.17 16.58 26.86
CA SER A 171 -9.05 16.98 28.27
C SER A 171 -7.69 16.50 28.80
N SER A 172 -6.63 17.24 28.50
CA SER A 172 -5.29 17.00 29.07
C SER A 172 -4.99 18.03 30.16
N TRP A 173 -5.67 17.95 31.30
CA TRP A 173 -5.15 18.41 32.60
C TRP A 173 -5.90 17.62 33.67
N GLY A 174 -5.22 16.67 34.29
CA GLY A 174 -5.72 15.86 35.40
C GLY A 174 -4.57 15.58 36.35
N THR A 175 -4.53 16.40 37.41
CA THR A 175 -3.68 16.39 38.63
C THR A 175 -2.17 16.48 38.46
#